data_AF-A0A383DB21-F1
#
_entry.id   AF-A0A383DB21-F1
#
_cell.length_a   1.000
_cell.length_b   1.000
_cell.length_c   1.000
_cell.angle_alpha   90.00
_cell.angle_beta   90.00
_cell.angle_gamma   90.00
#
_symmetry.space_group_name_H-M   'P 1'
#
loop_
_entity.id
_entity.type
_entity.pdbx_description
1 polymer ?
#
loop_
_entity_poly.entity_id
_entity_poly.type
_entity_poly.pdbx_seq_one_letter_code
_entity_poly.pdbx_strand_id
1 'polypeptide(L)'
;IPFFDNSRTNSMFSSKYQFALSEMHSLGGGGLASFEIAQEYLMLINEMFTGQPSFRYNRHADKLYLDISWGSDADIDDFIVVEVDKILDPATYADIWSDMFLKRYNTALMKKQWGQNLTKFEGMQLPGGVTMNGRQLYDDATAELEVIQTEMSLRYELPVDHLIG
;
A
#
# COMPACT_ATOMS: atom_id res chain seq x y z
N ILE A 1 35.06 4.32 -7.09
CA ILE A 1 35.11 3.62 -8.40
C ILE A 1 34.12 2.48 -8.27
N PRO A 2 32.96 2.53 -8.95
CA PRO A 2 31.91 1.54 -8.76
C PRO A 2 32.38 0.16 -9.26
N PHE A 3 32.00 -0.92 -8.55
CA PHE A 3 32.46 -2.30 -8.78
C PHE A 3 31.66 -3.05 -9.87
N PHE A 4 31.26 -2.34 -10.92
CA PHE A 4 30.74 -3.00 -12.11
C PHE A 4 31.91 -3.27 -13.06
N ASP A 5 32.52 -4.44 -12.90
CA ASP A 5 33.45 -4.98 -13.89
C ASP A 5 32.62 -5.48 -15.07
N ASN A 6 32.23 -4.55 -15.96
CA ASN A 6 31.65 -4.88 -17.27
C ASN A 6 32.77 -5.25 -18.25
N SER A 7 33.58 -6.22 -17.86
CA SER A 7 34.50 -6.88 -18.76
C SER A 7 34.29 -8.38 -18.62
N ARG A 8 33.87 -9.01 -19.72
CA ARG A 8 33.73 -10.47 -19.88
C ARG A 8 35.09 -11.18 -19.84
N THR A 9 35.92 -10.83 -18.87
CA THR A 9 37.27 -11.35 -18.69
C THR A 9 37.25 -12.20 -17.44
N ASN A 10 37.03 -13.49 -17.63
CA ASN A 10 37.20 -14.54 -16.62
C ASN A 10 38.68 -14.62 -16.23
N SER A 11 39.16 -13.58 -15.54
CA SER A 11 40.58 -13.35 -15.30
C SER A 11 40.88 -13.70 -13.86
N MET A 12 41.87 -14.57 -13.66
CA MET A 12 42.37 -15.01 -12.34
C MET A 12 42.90 -13.86 -11.46
N PHE A 13 42.88 -12.63 -12.00
CA PHE A 13 43.27 -11.38 -11.33
C PHE A 13 42.09 -10.49 -10.94
N SER A 14 40.84 -10.92 -11.16
CA SER A 14 39.68 -10.18 -10.67
C SER A 14 39.70 -10.12 -9.14
N SER A 15 39.38 -8.95 -8.58
CA SER A 15 39.30 -8.74 -7.13
C SER A 15 38.34 -9.72 -6.45
N LYS A 16 37.27 -10.11 -7.15
CA LYS A 16 36.32 -11.15 -6.69
C LYS A 16 36.96 -12.53 -6.60
N TYR A 17 37.78 -12.91 -7.60
CA TYR A 17 38.47 -14.21 -7.63
C TYR A 17 39.59 -14.30 -6.59
N GLN A 18 40.36 -13.21 -6.41
CA GLN A 18 41.41 -13.13 -5.39
C GLN A 18 40.85 -13.15 -3.97
N PHE A 19 39.72 -12.48 -3.73
CA PHE A 19 39.01 -12.54 -2.46
C PHE A 19 38.45 -13.94 -2.18
N ALA A 20 37.81 -14.57 -3.17
CA ALA A 20 37.32 -15.94 -3.05
C ALA A 20 38.45 -16.95 -2.78
N LEU A 21 39.64 -16.79 -3.35
CA LEU A 21 40.81 -17.64 -3.09
C LEU A 21 41.41 -17.42 -1.70
N SER A 22 41.50 -16.16 -1.25
CA SER A 22 41.94 -15.82 0.10
C SER A 22 40.98 -16.39 1.15
N GLU A 23 39.68 -16.33 0.89
CA GLU A 23 38.65 -16.83 1.80
C GLU A 23 38.48 -18.35 1.72
N MET A 24 38.68 -18.96 0.54
CA MET A 24 38.74 -20.42 0.43
C MET A 24 39.92 -21.01 1.22
N HIS A 25 41.02 -20.26 1.35
CA HIS A 25 42.14 -20.64 2.19
C HIS A 25 41.84 -20.49 3.69
N SER A 26 40.90 -19.62 4.10
CA SER A 26 40.45 -19.45 5.49
C SER A 26 39.34 -20.45 5.89
N LEU A 27 38.64 -21.08 4.92
CA LEU A 27 37.65 -22.16 5.11
C LEU A 27 38.21 -23.44 5.78
N GLY A 28 39.54 -23.59 5.86
CA GLY A 28 40.17 -24.72 6.56
C GLY A 28 39.95 -24.74 8.08
N GLY A 29 39.45 -23.65 8.68
CA GLY A 29 39.25 -23.57 10.15
C GLY A 29 38.12 -22.66 10.66
N GLY A 30 37.41 -21.92 9.80
CA GLY A 30 36.30 -21.04 10.18
C GLY A 30 34.97 -21.51 9.56
N GLY A 31 33.98 -21.81 10.39
CA GLY A 31 32.71 -22.43 9.97
C GLY A 31 31.83 -21.55 9.08
N LEU A 32 30.87 -22.17 8.41
CA LEU A 32 29.89 -21.54 7.50
C LEU A 32 29.21 -20.28 8.06
N ALA A 33 29.07 -20.18 9.39
CA ALA A 33 28.49 -19.00 10.06
C ALA A 33 29.32 -17.71 9.87
N SER A 34 30.65 -17.77 9.85
CA SER A 34 31.46 -16.56 9.62
C SER A 34 31.37 -16.09 8.18
N PHE A 35 31.17 -17.02 7.24
CA PHE A 35 30.97 -16.73 5.83
C PHE A 35 29.61 -16.05 5.57
N GLU A 36 28.54 -16.53 6.19
CA GLU A 36 27.21 -15.91 6.13
C GLU A 36 27.24 -14.47 6.67
N ILE A 37 27.85 -14.26 7.85
CA ILE A 37 28.01 -12.92 8.44
C ILE A 37 28.84 -11.99 7.54
N ALA A 38 29.91 -12.50 6.92
CA ALA A 38 30.71 -11.72 5.98
C ALA A 38 29.92 -11.37 4.72
N GLN A 39 29.07 -12.27 4.21
CA GLN A 39 28.19 -11.98 3.07
C GLN A 39 27.14 -10.93 3.41
N GLU A 40 26.47 -11.03 4.56
CA GLU A 40 25.52 -10.01 5.02
C GLU A 40 26.17 -8.64 5.15
N TYR A 41 27.38 -8.58 5.73
CA TYR A 41 28.14 -7.35 5.85
C TYR A 41 28.49 -6.74 4.49
N LEU A 42 28.88 -7.57 3.51
CA LEU A 42 29.15 -7.12 2.14
C LEU A 42 27.88 -6.64 1.42
N MET A 43 26.74 -7.29 1.64
CA MET A 43 25.46 -6.83 1.11
C MET A 43 25.05 -5.48 1.70
N LEU A 44 25.20 -5.30 3.02
CA LEU A 44 24.90 -4.03 3.69
C LEU A 44 25.82 -2.91 3.21
N ILE A 45 27.12 -3.19 3.07
CA ILE A 45 28.06 -2.26 2.44
C ILE A 45 27.59 -1.91 1.04
N ASN A 46 27.25 -2.91 0.23
CA ASN A 46 26.79 -2.68 -1.13
C ASN A 46 25.54 -1.79 -1.14
N GLU A 47 24.51 -2.12 -0.37
CA GLU A 47 23.28 -1.32 -0.24
C GLU A 47 23.57 0.13 0.14
N MET A 48 24.45 0.34 1.12
CA MET A 48 24.83 1.66 1.60
C MET A 48 25.61 2.48 0.55
N PHE A 49 26.32 1.81 -0.39
CA PHE A 49 27.10 2.47 -1.44
C PHE A 49 26.37 2.62 -2.78
N THR A 50 25.48 1.70 -3.17
CA THR A 50 24.70 1.83 -4.41
C THR A 50 23.55 2.83 -4.28
N GLY A 51 23.03 3.06 -3.08
CA GLY A 51 21.85 3.89 -2.87
C GLY A 51 20.60 3.24 -3.48
N GLN A 52 19.49 3.22 -2.74
CA GLN A 52 18.24 2.74 -3.33
C GLN A 52 17.78 3.73 -4.40
N PRO A 53 17.37 3.27 -5.61
CA PRO A 53 16.88 4.16 -6.64
C PRO A 53 15.64 4.90 -6.12
N SER A 54 15.76 6.23 -5.95
CA SER A 54 14.65 7.02 -5.43
C SER A 54 13.55 7.15 -6.47
N PHE A 55 12.30 7.02 -6.05
CA PHE A 55 11.15 7.30 -6.89
C PHE A 55 10.41 8.54 -6.38
N ARG A 56 9.79 9.27 -7.31
CA ARG A 56 8.91 10.40 -7.00
C ARG A 56 7.53 10.11 -7.57
N TYR A 57 6.57 9.94 -6.68
CA TYR A 57 5.17 9.82 -7.08
C TYR A 57 4.48 11.18 -6.96
N ASN A 58 3.87 11.65 -8.06
CA ASN A 58 3.02 12.83 -8.03
C ASN A 58 1.54 12.40 -8.00
N ARG A 59 0.92 12.53 -6.82
CA ARG A 59 -0.48 12.16 -6.57
C ARG A 59 -1.49 12.90 -7.46
N HIS A 60 -1.22 14.14 -7.87
CA HIS A 60 -2.18 14.90 -8.68
C HIS A 60 -2.07 14.54 -10.17
N ALA A 61 -0.85 14.26 -10.64
CA ALA A 61 -0.63 13.89 -12.04
C ALA A 61 -0.78 12.39 -12.29
N ASP A 62 -0.91 11.59 -11.23
CA ASP A 62 -0.92 10.12 -11.23
C ASP A 62 0.26 9.53 -12.02
N LYS A 63 1.46 10.08 -11.76
CA LYS A 63 2.70 9.71 -12.46
C LYS A 63 3.77 9.33 -11.46
N LEU A 64 4.37 8.17 -11.69
CA LEU A 64 5.57 7.71 -11.01
C LEU A 64 6.78 8.07 -11.87
N TYR A 65 7.69 8.84 -11.30
CA TYR A 65 9.00 9.11 -11.87
C TYR A 65 10.02 8.25 -11.15
N LEU A 66 10.77 7.46 -11.91
CA LEU A 66 11.91 6.71 -11.40
C LEU A 66 13.15 7.57 -11.67
N ASP A 67 13.84 8.00 -10.62
CA ASP A 67 15.10 8.74 -10.77
C ASP A 67 16.24 7.74 -11.05
N ILE A 68 16.16 7.01 -12.17
CA ILE A 68 17.16 6.02 -12.62
C ILE A 68 17.82 6.45 -13.93
N SER A 69 19.10 6.13 -14.08
CA SER A 69 19.82 6.28 -15.34
C SER A 69 19.70 4.99 -16.17
N TRP A 70 18.87 5.03 -17.21
CA TRP A 70 18.68 3.92 -18.15
C TRP A 70 20.01 3.52 -18.80
N GLY A 71 20.41 2.25 -18.65
CA GLY A 71 21.66 1.70 -19.17
C GLY A 71 22.88 1.76 -18.24
N SER A 72 22.79 2.39 -17.06
CA SER A 72 23.78 2.19 -15.98
C SER A 72 23.18 1.51 -14.76
N ASP A 73 21.94 1.88 -14.41
CA ASP A 73 21.29 1.42 -13.17
C ASP A 73 20.21 0.37 -13.46
N ALA A 74 19.77 0.25 -14.71
CA ALA A 74 18.86 -0.78 -15.20
C ALA A 74 19.29 -1.19 -16.62
N ASP A 75 19.57 -2.47 -16.80
CA ASP A 75 19.98 -3.10 -18.05
C ASP A 75 18.80 -3.81 -18.75
N ILE A 76 19.04 -4.25 -19.99
CA ILE A 76 18.09 -5.11 -20.71
C ILE A 76 17.94 -6.43 -19.92
N ASP A 77 16.71 -6.84 -19.67
CA ASP A 77 16.26 -7.98 -18.84
C ASP A 77 16.09 -7.72 -17.33
N ASP A 78 16.24 -6.48 -16.86
CA ASP A 78 15.86 -6.10 -15.49
C ASP A 78 14.34 -5.87 -15.37
N PHE A 79 13.76 -6.32 -14.25
CA PHE A 79 12.35 -6.16 -13.95
C PHE A 79 12.11 -5.09 -12.89
N ILE A 80 11.24 -4.13 -13.22
CA ILE A 80 10.74 -3.14 -12.28
C ILE A 80 9.34 -3.57 -11.88
N VAL A 81 9.16 -3.90 -10.60
CA VAL A 81 7.86 -4.26 -10.03
C VAL A 81 7.36 -3.08 -9.20
N VAL A 82 6.14 -2.63 -9.48
CA VAL A 82 5.51 -1.53 -8.76
C VAL A 82 4.13 -1.97 -8.33
N GLU A 83 3.87 -1.92 -7.02
CA GLU A 83 2.53 -2.06 -6.46
C GLU A 83 1.86 -0.68 -6.45
N VAL A 84 0.68 -0.57 -7.06
CA VAL A 84 -0.06 0.69 -7.20
C VAL A 84 -1.50 0.48 -6.77
N ASP A 85 -1.92 1.24 -5.76
CA ASP A 85 -3.32 1.39 -5.42
C ASP A 85 -3.95 2.48 -6.28
N LYS A 86 -4.98 2.12 -7.05
CA LYS A 86 -5.73 3.06 -7.89
C LYS A 86 -7.16 3.20 -7.40
N ILE A 87 -7.62 4.45 -7.29
CA ILE A 87 -9.05 4.74 -7.15
C ILE A 87 -9.74 4.41 -8.48
N LEU A 88 -10.63 3.42 -8.45
CA LEU A 88 -11.40 3.02 -9.62
C LEU A 88 -12.50 4.04 -9.92
N ASP A 89 -12.66 4.37 -11.20
CA ASP A 89 -13.75 5.24 -11.66
C ASP A 89 -15.10 4.49 -11.63
N PRO A 90 -16.08 4.95 -10.83
CA PRO A 90 -17.38 4.29 -10.70
C PRO A 90 -18.27 4.41 -11.95
N ALA A 91 -17.94 5.27 -12.92
CA ALA A 91 -18.65 5.33 -14.20
C ALA A 91 -18.25 4.18 -15.14
N THR A 92 -17.00 3.70 -15.02
CA THR A 92 -16.47 2.59 -15.81
C THR A 92 -16.73 1.24 -15.13
N TYR A 93 -16.66 1.19 -13.79
CA TYR A 93 -16.88 -0.03 -13.00
C TYR A 93 -18.10 0.13 -12.08
N ALA A 94 -19.30 -0.07 -12.64
CA ALA A 94 -20.56 0.07 -11.91
C ALA A 94 -20.73 -0.95 -10.77
N ASP A 95 -19.98 -2.04 -10.79
CA ASP A 95 -20.00 -3.08 -9.74
C ASP A 95 -19.57 -2.54 -8.38
N ILE A 96 -18.88 -1.39 -8.32
CA ILE A 96 -18.55 -0.71 -7.07
C ILE A 96 -19.82 -0.37 -6.28
N TRP A 97 -20.90 0.05 -6.95
CA TRP A 97 -22.18 0.34 -6.29
C TRP A 97 -22.85 -0.90 -5.68
N SER A 98 -22.38 -2.09 -6.06
CA SER A 98 -22.89 -3.34 -5.51
C SER A 98 -22.29 -3.70 -4.15
N ASP A 99 -21.27 -2.97 -3.69
CA ASP A 99 -20.64 -3.16 -2.38
C ASP A 99 -21.68 -3.06 -1.24
N MET A 100 -21.64 -4.05 -0.35
CA MET A 100 -22.51 -4.12 0.83
C MET A 100 -22.36 -2.89 1.72
N PHE A 101 -21.15 -2.35 1.86
CA PHE A 101 -20.88 -1.16 2.64
C PHE A 101 -21.61 0.07 2.06
N LEU A 102 -21.41 0.34 0.77
CA LEU A 102 -22.04 1.48 0.09
C LEU A 102 -23.57 1.40 0.13
N LYS A 103 -24.13 0.19 -0.03
CA LYS A 103 -25.57 -0.04 0.09
C LYS A 103 -26.09 0.24 1.50
N ARG A 104 -25.42 -0.27 2.54
CA ARG A 104 -25.80 -0.03 3.95
C ARG A 104 -25.70 1.45 4.29
N TYR A 105 -24.61 2.10 3.89
CA TYR A 105 -24.37 3.51 4.14
C TYR A 105 -25.42 4.40 3.45
N ASN A 106 -25.70 4.17 2.16
CA ASN A 106 -26.73 4.92 1.43
C ASN A 106 -28.13 4.72 2.05
N THR A 107 -28.46 3.50 2.47
CA THR A 107 -29.74 3.20 3.12
C THR A 107 -29.88 3.97 4.44
N ALA A 108 -28.84 4.01 5.27
CA ALA A 108 -28.85 4.77 6.52
C ALA A 108 -28.95 6.28 6.29
N LEU A 109 -28.29 6.82 5.25
CA LEU A 109 -28.43 8.23 4.86
C LEU A 109 -29.87 8.57 4.41
N MET A 110 -30.49 7.71 3.61
CA MET A 110 -31.88 7.88 3.21
C MET A 110 -32.81 7.85 4.42
N LYS A 111 -32.60 6.91 5.35
CA LYS A 111 -33.35 6.81 6.61
C LYS A 111 -33.22 8.09 7.45
N LYS A 112 -32.01 8.65 7.57
CA LYS A 112 -31.76 9.93 8.26
C LYS A 112 -32.50 11.09 7.60
N GLN A 113 -32.43 11.19 6.27
CA GLN A 113 -33.11 12.25 5.50
C GLN A 113 -34.63 12.16 5.67
N TRP A 114 -35.18 10.95 5.67
CA TRP A 114 -36.59 10.72 5.92
C TRP A 114 -36.95 11.09 7.37
N GLY A 115 -36.19 10.66 8.36
CA GLY A 115 -36.38 11.07 9.76
C GLY A 115 -36.41 12.59 9.93
N GLN A 116 -35.46 13.31 9.33
CA GLN A 116 -35.44 14.79 9.33
C GLN A 116 -36.65 15.44 8.67
N ASN A 117 -37.20 14.80 7.63
CA ASN A 117 -38.42 15.30 7.01
C ASN A 117 -39.64 15.02 7.90
N LEU A 118 -39.71 13.84 8.50
CA LEU A 118 -40.83 13.42 9.35
C LEU A 118 -40.89 14.18 10.68
N THR A 119 -39.75 14.58 11.26
CA THR A 119 -39.72 15.43 12.47
C THR A 119 -40.37 16.80 12.26
N LYS A 120 -40.36 17.34 11.03
CA LYS A 120 -41.06 18.60 10.71
C LYS A 120 -42.59 18.48 10.80
N PHE A 121 -43.11 17.25 10.72
CA PHE A 121 -44.54 16.94 10.82
C PHE A 121 -44.91 16.36 12.19
N GLU A 122 -44.01 16.44 13.18
CA GLU A 122 -44.25 15.98 14.54
C GLU A 122 -45.38 16.81 15.18
N GLY A 123 -46.42 16.15 15.69
CA GLY A 123 -47.65 16.79 16.18
C GLY A 123 -48.80 16.87 15.18
N MET A 124 -48.57 16.54 13.89
CA MET A 124 -49.65 16.33 12.93
C MET A 124 -50.22 14.92 13.09
N GLN A 125 -51.52 14.82 13.39
CA GLN A 125 -52.18 13.54 13.55
C GLN A 125 -52.76 13.09 12.21
N LEU A 126 -52.31 11.93 11.72
CA LEU A 126 -52.84 11.38 10.48
C LEU A 126 -54.29 10.92 10.69
N PRO A 127 -55.14 10.96 9.64
CA PRO A 127 -56.47 10.35 9.69
C PRO A 127 -56.34 8.88 10.10
N GLY A 128 -56.90 8.52 11.26
CA GLY A 128 -56.69 7.20 11.89
C GLY A 128 -55.96 7.24 13.24
N GLY A 129 -55.59 8.42 13.76
CA GLY A 129 -55.07 8.58 15.13
C GLY A 129 -53.59 8.22 15.30
N VAL A 130 -52.89 7.88 14.21
CA VAL A 130 -51.46 7.57 14.20
C VAL A 130 -50.65 8.88 14.19
N THR A 131 -49.69 8.98 15.10
CA THR A 131 -48.71 10.07 15.12
C THR A 131 -47.42 9.61 14.43
N MET A 132 -46.77 10.53 13.72
CA MET A 132 -45.54 10.22 12.99
C MET A 132 -44.34 10.34 13.92
N ASN A 133 -43.64 9.24 14.18
CA ASN A 133 -42.48 9.20 15.07
C ASN A 133 -41.18 9.48 14.29
N GLY A 134 -41.04 10.71 13.79
CA GLY A 134 -39.89 11.12 12.98
C GLY A 134 -38.58 11.18 13.77
N ARG A 135 -38.66 11.51 15.07
CA ARG A 135 -37.48 11.68 15.92
C ARG A 135 -36.78 10.36 16.22
N GLN A 136 -37.54 9.32 16.55
CA GLN A 136 -36.98 7.98 16.74
C GLN A 136 -36.31 7.47 15.46
N LEU A 137 -36.93 7.69 14.28
CA LEU A 137 -36.34 7.27 13.01
C LEU A 137 -35.01 7.99 12.72
N TYR A 138 -34.92 9.26 13.07
CA TYR A 138 -33.70 10.06 12.93
C TYR A 138 -32.59 9.54 13.85
N ASP A 139 -32.91 9.34 15.13
CA ASP A 139 -31.96 8.88 16.14
C ASP A 139 -31.44 7.46 15.78
N ASP A 140 -32.31 6.55 15.37
CA ASP A 140 -31.95 5.21 14.88
C ASP A 140 -31.01 5.29 13.66
N ALA A 141 -31.28 6.18 12.71
CA ALA A 141 -30.43 6.35 11.54
C ALA A 141 -29.05 6.92 11.90
N THR A 142 -28.96 7.80 12.90
CA THR A 142 -27.67 8.32 13.36
C THR A 142 -26.83 7.26 14.06
N ALA A 143 -27.45 6.40 14.88
CA ALA A 143 -26.77 5.28 15.51
C ALA A 143 -26.26 4.26 14.47
N GLU A 144 -27.07 3.92 13.46
CA GLU A 144 -26.64 3.05 12.36
C GLU A 144 -25.46 3.64 11.58
N LEU A 145 -25.45 4.95 11.32
CA LEU A 145 -24.33 5.62 10.65
C LEU A 145 -23.03 5.59 11.46
N GLU A 146 -23.11 5.69 12.79
CA GLU A 146 -21.94 5.62 13.67
C GLU A 146 -21.34 4.20 13.70
N VAL A 147 -22.20 3.17 13.75
CA VAL A 147 -21.77 1.76 13.63
C VAL A 147 -21.11 1.52 12.28
N ILE A 148 -21.70 1.99 11.18
CA ILE A 148 -21.13 1.82 9.83
C ILE A 148 -19.78 2.54 9.72
N GLN A 149 -19.62 3.74 10.28
CA GLN A 149 -18.34 4.46 10.29
C GLN A 149 -17.25 3.72 11.09
N THR A 150 -17.64 3.16 12.23
CA THR A 150 -16.72 2.37 13.06
C THR A 150 -16.27 1.11 12.30
N GLU A 151 -17.21 0.36 11.71
CA GLU A 151 -16.90 -0.79 10.87
C GLU A 151 -16.03 -0.43 9.65
N MET A 152 -16.18 0.78 9.10
CA MET A 152 -15.39 1.26 7.96
C MET A 152 -13.90 1.40 8.32
N SER A 153 -13.61 2.13 9.40
CA SER A 153 -12.24 2.34 9.88
C SER A 153 -11.56 0.99 10.20
N LEU A 154 -12.27 0.08 10.84
CA LEU A 154 -11.74 -1.24 11.21
C LEU A 154 -11.45 -2.18 10.04
N ARG A 155 -12.20 -2.08 8.93
CA ARG A 155 -12.12 -3.07 7.82
C ARG A 155 -11.45 -2.55 6.55
N TYR A 156 -11.51 -1.25 6.30
CA TYR A 156 -11.11 -0.66 5.03
C TYR A 156 -9.96 0.33 5.17
N GLU A 157 -9.38 0.47 6.38
CA GLU A 157 -8.06 1.06 6.50
C GLU A 157 -7.06 0.16 5.77
N LEU A 158 -6.34 0.74 4.82
CA LEU A 158 -5.14 0.10 4.28
C LEU A 158 -4.25 -0.28 5.46
N PRO A 159 -3.61 -1.47 5.46
CA PRO A 159 -2.66 -1.80 6.50
C PRO A 159 -1.67 -0.63 6.63
N VAL A 160 -1.41 -0.20 7.87
CA VAL A 160 -0.30 0.72 8.12
C VAL A 160 0.92 -0.02 7.60
N ASP A 161 1.43 0.41 6.45
CA ASP A 161 2.67 -0.10 5.92
C ASP A 161 3.75 0.30 6.91
N HIS A 162 4.08 -0.62 7.82
CA HIS A 162 5.32 -0.53 8.54
C HIS A 162 6.39 -0.67 7.48
N LEU A 163 6.97 0.46 7.08
CA LEU A 163 8.28 0.51 6.46
C LEU A 163 9.24 -0.24 7.36
N ILE A 164 9.38 -1.55 7.11
CA ILE A 164 10.47 -2.35 7.62
C ILE A 164 11.60 -2.09 6.63
N GLY A 165 12.38 -1.05 6.94
CA GLY A 165 13.71 -0.81 6.42
C GLY A 165 14.71 -1.00 7.54
#